data_AF-A0A838FJJ7-F1
#
_entry.id   AF-A0A838FJJ7-F1
#
_cell.length_a   1.000
_cell.length_b   1.000
_cell.length_c   1.000
_cell.angle_alpha   90.00
_cell.angle_beta   90.00
_cell.angle_gamma   90.00
#
_symmetry.space_group_name_H-M   'P 1'
#
loop_
_entity.id
_entity.type
_entity.pdbx_description
1 polymer ?
#
loop_
_entity_poly.entity_id
_entity_poly.type
_entity_poly.pdbx_seq_one_letter_code
_entity_poly.pdbx_strand_id
1 'polypeptide(L)'
;MTLSRLPKPLLAWAVTLITLLGIAAALWAVAPDYRSVRAGRADAGYLESNDCRKCHESNYQSWHATFHRTMTQEAGTHSILGDFERENTIVYQGVRTEMVRENGAYWMRTTGVDGKTQQQEIVRTVGSRRIQQYLTKTGDTWFRMPVAYDLVQQRWMHLNGSFFFPDGSPYTRHVAEWNSNCVFCHNVKAQPGLDWDNRTWNTEVTELGIACGACHGPAGDHAQRALSPVTRYWWQLKEQSAPATSIVNPAKLDTDHAAMICGHCHGQRIPEPPSRIREMMKADPYDPGDNLHDFYKPVQKETKVGEFSFATRFWKDGSPRLTAFEYQGMTRSACFVGGEPGKRITCISCHTMHDGDPRGQLTEEMKTNAACIQCHQQFSTPTQLVQHTKHAAESTGSLCFNCHMPKIVYGIMAAHRTHDIQNPRPDETTRFDKPNACNQCHLDWSANRAIAETQRLWPETYKESVPGDQRYDEPEGQRALFGGDAVLRGLTAAAMSHATGTYAPLLLEAMQDTYPIVRYFAANALAAHRPDMPKPDYLAPASVRNATLQTWYPNWPADLRQAAREARERLSAGRTETDVEVGE
;
A
#
# COMPACT_ATOMS: atom_id res chain seq x y z
N MET A 1 24.19 -53.02 44.66
CA MET A 1 25.57 -52.50 44.75
C MET A 1 25.52 -51.11 45.33
N THR A 2 26.00 -50.92 46.55
CA THR A 2 26.01 -49.63 47.25
C THR A 2 27.04 -48.69 46.62
N LEU A 3 26.67 -47.44 46.35
CA LEU A 3 27.51 -46.36 45.77
C LEU A 3 28.81 -46.06 46.57
N SER A 4 29.02 -46.71 47.71
CA SER A 4 30.12 -46.50 48.66
C SER A 4 31.49 -47.10 48.27
N ARG A 5 31.64 -47.74 47.09
CA ARG A 5 32.91 -48.36 46.65
C ARG A 5 33.43 -47.88 45.29
N LEU A 6 32.93 -46.76 44.78
CA LEU A 6 33.47 -46.15 43.55
C LEU A 6 34.66 -45.22 43.90
N PRO A 7 35.77 -45.23 43.16
CA PRO A 7 36.84 -44.25 43.34
C PRO A 7 36.27 -42.84 43.23
N LYS A 8 36.67 -41.94 44.15
CA LYS A 8 36.18 -40.55 44.26
C LYS A 8 35.93 -39.81 42.92
N PRO A 9 36.78 -39.92 41.87
CA PRO A 9 36.49 -39.31 40.57
C PRO A 9 35.22 -39.87 39.91
N LEU A 10 34.95 -41.17 39.97
CA LEU A 10 33.75 -41.78 39.38
C LEU A 10 32.47 -41.35 40.09
N LEU A 11 32.50 -41.12 41.41
CA LEU A 11 31.37 -40.58 42.15
C LEU A 11 31.07 -39.13 41.74
N ALA A 12 32.10 -38.31 41.55
CA ALA A 12 31.96 -36.94 41.08
C ALA A 12 31.40 -36.89 39.64
N TRP A 13 31.87 -37.76 38.74
CA TRP A 13 31.31 -37.89 37.39
C TRP A 13 29.84 -38.33 37.40
N ALA A 14 29.48 -39.30 38.25
CA ALA A 14 28.10 -39.77 38.37
C ALA A 14 27.16 -38.68 38.91
N VAL A 15 27.57 -37.93 39.94
CA VAL A 15 26.78 -36.81 40.49
C VAL A 15 26.63 -35.69 39.46
N THR A 16 27.69 -35.35 38.72
CA THR A 16 27.63 -34.36 37.64
C THR A 16 26.67 -34.81 36.53
N LEU A 17 26.76 -36.06 36.09
CA LEU A 17 25.86 -36.59 35.06
C LEU A 17 24.39 -36.58 35.52
N ILE A 18 24.11 -37.02 36.75
CA ILE A 18 22.76 -37.00 37.32
C ILE A 18 22.23 -35.56 37.42
N THR A 19 23.08 -34.62 37.82
CA THR A 19 22.71 -33.19 37.92
C THR A 19 22.41 -32.62 36.53
N LEU A 20 23.25 -32.91 35.54
CA LEU A 20 23.04 -32.48 34.16
C LEU A 20 21.77 -33.09 33.55
N LEU A 21 21.50 -34.38 33.81
CA LEU A 21 20.27 -35.04 33.38
C LEU A 21 19.04 -34.46 34.10
N GLY A 22 19.15 -34.13 35.38
CA GLY A 22 18.10 -33.47 36.14
C GLY A 22 17.78 -32.07 35.62
N ILE A 23 18.82 -31.28 35.29
CA ILE A 23 18.67 -29.97 34.66
C ILE A 23 18.06 -30.11 33.26
N ALA A 24 18.53 -31.06 32.46
CA ALA A 24 17.97 -31.30 31.12
C ALA A 24 16.50 -31.73 31.18
N ALA A 25 16.12 -32.61 32.12
CA ALA A 25 14.74 -33.02 32.33
C ALA A 25 13.85 -31.86 32.81
N ALA A 26 14.36 -31.02 33.71
CA ALA A 26 13.64 -29.84 34.18
C ALA A 26 13.45 -28.80 33.05
N LEU A 27 14.50 -28.53 32.26
CA LEU A 27 14.43 -27.64 31.09
C LEU A 27 13.48 -28.18 30.02
N TRP A 28 13.43 -29.49 29.82
CA TRP A 28 12.48 -30.13 28.90
C TRP A 28 11.04 -30.04 29.41
N ALA A 29 10.81 -30.20 30.72
CA ALA A 29 9.49 -30.12 31.34
C ALA A 29 8.87 -28.71 31.28
N VAL A 30 9.70 -27.65 31.24
CA VAL A 30 9.24 -26.25 31.10
C VAL A 30 9.35 -25.73 29.67
N ALA A 31 9.78 -26.57 28.73
CA ALA A 31 9.91 -26.16 27.34
C ALA A 31 8.51 -25.90 26.75
N PRO A 32 8.35 -24.84 25.95
CA PRO A 32 7.09 -24.60 25.26
C PRO A 32 6.81 -25.73 24.25
N ASP A 33 5.54 -26.11 24.13
CA ASP A 33 5.08 -26.99 23.07
C ASP A 33 4.51 -26.15 21.92
N TYR A 34 5.37 -25.79 20.97
CA TYR A 34 5.00 -24.95 19.84
C TYR A 34 4.13 -25.68 18.81
N ARG A 35 4.09 -27.02 18.81
CA ARG A 35 3.30 -27.81 17.85
C ARG A 35 1.82 -27.84 18.17
N SER A 36 1.45 -27.78 19.45
CA SER A 36 0.06 -27.79 19.89
C SER A 36 -0.57 -26.40 19.93
N VAL A 37 0.19 -25.34 19.64
CA VAL A 37 -0.33 -23.98 19.57
C VAL A 37 -1.46 -23.92 18.54
N ARG A 38 -2.63 -23.44 19.00
CA ARG A 38 -3.87 -23.31 18.21
C ARG A 38 -4.31 -24.65 17.55
N ALA A 39 -3.94 -25.80 18.12
CA ALA A 39 -4.35 -27.10 17.60
C ALA A 39 -5.87 -27.21 17.45
N GLY A 40 -6.31 -27.75 16.31
CA GLY A 40 -7.74 -27.88 15.97
C GLY A 40 -8.39 -26.60 15.41
N ARG A 41 -7.62 -25.53 15.19
CA ARG A 41 -8.05 -24.31 14.49
C ARG A 41 -7.46 -24.26 13.08
N ALA A 42 -7.96 -23.34 12.24
CA ALA A 42 -7.46 -23.17 10.87
C ALA A 42 -6.04 -22.56 10.83
N ASP A 43 -5.60 -21.96 11.92
CA ASP A 43 -4.26 -21.42 12.13
C ASP A 43 -3.40 -22.30 13.07
N ALA A 44 -3.64 -23.61 13.06
CA ALA A 44 -2.82 -24.54 13.84
C ALA A 44 -1.33 -24.41 13.49
N GLY A 45 -0.47 -24.32 14.51
CA GLY A 45 0.97 -24.16 14.35
C GLY A 45 1.42 -22.76 13.94
N TYR A 46 0.52 -21.79 13.76
CA TYR A 46 0.91 -20.38 13.72
C TYR A 46 1.36 -19.91 15.10
N LEU A 47 2.45 -19.15 15.13
CA LEU A 47 2.98 -18.54 16.35
C LEU A 47 2.86 -17.02 16.25
N GLU A 48 2.76 -16.35 17.39
CA GLU A 48 2.86 -14.89 17.46
C GLU A 48 4.31 -14.44 17.28
N SER A 49 4.50 -13.21 16.79
CA SER A 49 5.82 -12.64 16.48
C SER A 49 6.77 -12.61 17.70
N ASN A 50 6.23 -12.52 18.92
CA ASN A 50 7.01 -12.58 20.16
C ASN A 50 7.71 -13.93 20.39
N ASP A 51 7.18 -15.04 19.86
CA ASP A 51 7.85 -16.34 19.96
C ASP A 51 9.08 -16.42 19.05
N CYS A 52 9.05 -15.71 17.92
CA CYS A 52 10.19 -15.63 16.99
C CYS A 52 11.36 -14.82 17.60
N ARG A 53 11.05 -13.79 18.40
CA ARG A 53 12.02 -12.86 19.00
C ARG A 53 13.17 -13.56 19.74
N LYS A 54 12.85 -14.64 20.47
CA LYS A 54 13.80 -15.39 21.31
C LYS A 54 15.02 -15.91 20.52
N CYS A 55 14.85 -16.18 19.23
CA CYS A 55 15.93 -16.65 18.35
C CYS A 55 16.29 -15.65 17.24
N HIS A 56 15.39 -14.73 16.90
CA HIS A 56 15.52 -13.80 15.78
C HIS A 56 15.37 -12.33 16.20
N GLU A 57 16.06 -11.90 17.27
CA GLU A 57 15.96 -10.54 17.82
C GLU A 57 16.17 -9.44 16.78
N SER A 58 17.18 -9.57 15.91
CA SER A 58 17.47 -8.56 14.87
C SER A 58 16.30 -8.40 13.88
N ASN A 59 15.77 -9.51 13.37
CA ASN A 59 14.64 -9.49 12.43
C ASN A 59 13.36 -8.98 13.11
N TYR A 60 13.17 -9.33 14.39
CA TYR A 60 12.07 -8.83 15.19
C TYR A 60 12.17 -7.31 15.36
N GLN A 61 13.33 -6.78 15.72
CA GLN A 61 13.52 -5.33 15.92
C GLN A 61 13.29 -4.55 14.63
N SER A 62 13.82 -5.02 13.49
CA SER A 62 13.62 -4.34 12.21
C SER A 62 12.16 -4.41 11.76
N TRP A 63 11.51 -5.57 11.85
CA TRP A 63 10.06 -5.71 11.60
C TRP A 63 9.24 -4.80 12.52
N HIS A 64 9.57 -4.74 13.81
CA HIS A 64 8.81 -3.98 14.80
C HIS A 64 8.85 -2.47 14.53
N ALA A 65 9.88 -1.98 13.83
CA ALA A 65 9.96 -0.59 13.37
C ALA A 65 9.09 -0.29 12.14
N THR A 66 8.52 -1.30 11.48
CA THR A 66 7.76 -1.14 10.23
C THR A 66 6.29 -0.77 10.45
N PHE A 67 5.67 -0.22 9.39
CA PHE A 67 4.23 0.00 9.35
C PHE A 67 3.41 -1.28 9.12
N HIS A 68 4.04 -2.39 8.68
CA HIS A 68 3.38 -3.69 8.60
C HIS A 68 2.87 -4.14 9.98
N ARG A 69 3.75 -4.08 10.99
CA ARG A 69 3.42 -4.40 12.40
C ARG A 69 2.24 -3.59 12.93
N THR A 70 2.13 -2.32 12.54
CA THR A 70 1.12 -1.39 13.06
C THR A 70 -0.10 -1.23 12.16
N MET A 71 -0.31 -2.15 11.21
CA MET A 71 -1.40 -2.04 10.24
C MET A 71 -2.79 -2.16 10.89
N THR A 72 -3.02 -3.14 11.76
CA THR A 72 -4.22 -3.22 12.60
C THR A 72 -3.79 -3.28 14.05
N GLN A 73 -4.42 -2.48 14.90
CA GLN A 73 -4.13 -2.47 16.34
C GLN A 73 -5.42 -2.29 17.13
N GLU A 74 -5.49 -2.87 18.33
CA GLU A 74 -6.51 -2.48 19.31
C GLU A 74 -6.32 -1.01 19.68
N ALA A 75 -7.42 -0.29 19.87
CA ALA A 75 -7.40 1.12 20.21
C ALA A 75 -6.88 1.34 21.63
N GLY A 76 -5.95 2.27 21.77
CA GLY A 76 -5.34 2.63 23.05
C GLY A 76 -4.36 3.77 22.90
N THR A 77 -3.79 4.21 24.02
CA THR A 77 -2.93 5.40 24.09
C THR A 77 -1.74 5.39 23.12
N HIS A 78 -1.21 4.22 22.78
CA HIS A 78 -0.06 4.10 21.88
C HIS A 78 -0.42 3.80 20.42
N SER A 79 -1.68 3.43 20.13
CA SER A 79 -2.14 3.08 18.78
C SER A 79 -3.03 4.15 18.16
N ILE A 80 -3.70 4.98 18.96
CA ILE A 80 -4.43 6.16 18.49
C ILE A 80 -3.43 7.28 18.19
N LEU A 81 -3.36 7.68 16.92
CA LEU A 81 -2.44 8.70 16.42
C LEU A 81 -3.15 10.02 16.08
N GLY A 82 -4.48 10.04 16.00
CA GLY A 82 -5.26 11.25 15.78
C GLY A 82 -5.33 12.17 16.99
N ASP A 83 -5.63 13.44 16.75
CA ASP A 83 -5.79 14.46 17.81
C ASP A 83 -7.19 14.42 18.44
N PHE A 84 -7.26 14.02 19.71
CA PHE A 84 -8.49 13.99 20.51
C PHE A 84 -8.61 15.19 21.48
N GLU A 85 -7.67 16.13 21.45
CA GLU A 85 -7.54 17.18 22.47
C GLU A 85 -7.72 18.59 21.90
N ARG A 86 -7.06 18.94 20.79
CA ARG A 86 -6.99 20.34 20.32
C ARG A 86 -7.91 20.59 19.14
N GLU A 87 -7.65 19.94 18.01
CA GLU A 87 -8.43 20.07 16.78
C GLU A 87 -9.33 18.84 16.60
N ASN A 88 -10.02 18.45 17.66
CA ASN A 88 -10.76 17.19 17.77
C ASN A 88 -12.14 17.19 17.08
N THR A 89 -12.42 18.16 16.20
CA THR A 89 -13.75 18.32 15.60
C THR A 89 -13.63 18.53 14.10
N ILE A 90 -14.51 17.87 13.35
CA ILE A 90 -14.72 18.11 11.92
C ILE A 90 -16.20 18.35 11.62
N VAL A 91 -16.48 19.22 10.65
CA VAL A 91 -17.80 19.35 10.03
C VAL A 91 -17.70 18.99 8.56
N TYR A 92 -18.47 18.00 8.12
CA TYR A 92 -18.53 17.57 6.74
C TYR A 92 -19.99 17.31 6.34
N GLN A 93 -20.43 17.89 5.21
CA GLN A 93 -21.84 17.82 4.76
C GLN A 93 -22.87 18.24 5.84
N GLY A 94 -22.50 19.19 6.71
CA GLY A 94 -23.35 19.64 7.82
C GLY A 94 -23.39 18.69 9.03
N VAL A 95 -22.78 17.51 8.94
CA VAL A 95 -22.61 16.59 10.05
C VAL A 95 -21.37 17.00 10.85
N ARG A 96 -21.56 17.19 12.17
CA ARG A 96 -20.47 17.50 13.09
C ARG A 96 -20.01 16.21 13.77
N THR A 97 -18.72 15.89 13.66
CA THR A 97 -18.11 14.78 14.40
C THR A 97 -17.04 15.33 15.34
N GLU A 98 -17.13 14.97 16.61
CA GLU A 98 -16.22 15.32 17.70
C GLU A 98 -15.55 14.05 18.23
N MET A 99 -14.26 14.15 18.49
CA MET A 99 -13.38 13.04 18.86
C MET A 99 -13.16 13.19 20.36
N VAL A 100 -13.69 12.23 21.10
CA VAL A 100 -13.88 12.35 22.54
C VAL A 100 -13.09 11.28 23.26
N ARG A 101 -12.37 11.65 24.32
CA ARG A 101 -11.70 10.73 25.22
C ARG A 101 -12.38 10.75 26.58
N GLU A 102 -12.96 9.64 26.98
CA GLU A 102 -13.75 9.50 28.21
C GLU A 102 -13.37 8.20 28.91
N ASN A 103 -13.02 8.26 30.20
CA ASN A 103 -12.68 7.10 31.04
C ASN A 103 -11.60 6.17 30.45
N GLY A 104 -10.64 6.74 29.70
CA GLY A 104 -9.57 5.97 29.05
C GLY A 104 -9.94 5.35 27.70
N ALA A 105 -11.21 5.40 27.30
CA ALA A 105 -11.69 4.98 25.99
C ALA A 105 -11.77 6.15 25.00
N TYR A 106 -11.77 5.81 23.71
CA TYR A 106 -11.82 6.76 22.59
C TYR A 106 -13.14 6.63 21.85
N TRP A 107 -13.75 7.75 21.49
CA TRP A 107 -15.09 7.80 20.92
C TRP A 107 -15.17 8.78 19.75
N MET A 108 -16.06 8.52 18.80
CA MET A 108 -16.55 9.56 17.88
C MET A 108 -18.01 9.88 18.21
N ARG A 109 -18.25 11.14 18.54
CA ARG A 109 -19.58 11.70 18.78
C ARG A 109 -20.01 12.44 17.52
N THR A 110 -21.01 11.93 16.82
CA THR A 110 -21.50 12.47 15.55
C THR A 110 -22.90 13.03 15.73
N THR A 111 -23.08 14.32 15.42
CA THR A 111 -24.37 15.01 15.39
C THR A 111 -24.79 15.24 13.95
N GLY A 112 -25.88 14.59 13.54
CA GLY A 112 -26.46 14.69 12.21
C GLY A 112 -27.11 16.05 11.96
N VAL A 113 -27.47 16.30 10.69
CA VAL A 113 -28.20 17.52 10.29
C VAL A 113 -29.60 17.61 10.90
N ASP A 114 -30.15 16.48 11.35
CA ASP A 114 -31.41 16.38 12.09
C ASP A 114 -31.26 16.70 13.60
N GLY A 115 -30.05 17.02 14.05
CA GLY A 115 -29.72 17.32 15.43
C GLY A 115 -29.56 16.08 16.33
N LYS A 116 -29.72 14.86 15.79
CA LYS A 116 -29.51 13.64 16.58
C LYS A 116 -28.03 13.35 16.74
N THR A 117 -27.64 13.00 17.95
CA THR A 117 -26.27 12.64 18.30
C THR A 117 -26.16 11.13 18.51
N GLN A 118 -25.15 10.53 17.90
CA GLN A 118 -24.70 9.17 18.18
C GLN A 118 -23.27 9.21 18.69
N GLN A 119 -22.93 8.32 19.62
CA GLN A 119 -21.57 8.16 20.13
C GLN A 119 -21.16 6.70 19.96
N GLN A 120 -20.04 6.48 19.28
CA GLN A 120 -19.53 5.15 18.95
C GLN A 120 -18.10 5.01 19.46
N GLU A 121 -17.82 3.89 20.12
CA GLU A 121 -16.49 3.59 20.64
C GLU A 121 -15.55 3.24 19.50
N ILE A 122 -14.34 3.78 19.56
CA ILE A 122 -13.24 3.37 18.70
C ILE A 122 -12.54 2.21 19.39
N VAL A 123 -12.72 1.01 18.86
CA VAL A 123 -12.15 -0.21 19.45
C VAL A 123 -10.86 -0.65 18.74
N ARG A 124 -10.67 -0.27 17.47
CA ARG A 124 -9.48 -0.62 16.67
C ARG A 124 -9.08 0.50 15.72
N THR A 125 -7.81 0.47 15.31
CA THR A 125 -7.25 1.34 14.28
C THR A 125 -6.74 0.53 13.10
N VAL A 126 -6.85 1.07 11.88
CA VAL A 126 -6.22 0.54 10.68
C VAL A 126 -5.35 1.61 10.01
N GLY A 127 -4.07 1.32 9.82
CA GLY A 127 -3.09 2.23 9.22
C GLY A 127 -2.38 3.14 10.24
N SER A 128 -1.13 3.47 9.94
CA SER A 128 -0.22 4.16 10.88
C SER A 128 0.82 5.07 10.22
N ARG A 129 0.78 5.22 8.88
CA ARG A 129 1.78 5.99 8.11
C ARG A 129 1.23 7.28 7.50
N ARG A 130 0.15 7.16 6.74
CA ARG A 130 -0.42 8.28 5.95
C ARG A 130 -1.84 8.60 6.38
N ILE A 131 -2.64 7.56 6.61
CA ILE A 131 -4.00 7.66 7.09
C ILE A 131 -4.14 6.66 8.23
N GLN A 132 -4.83 7.05 9.30
CA GLN A 132 -5.35 6.13 10.30
C GLN A 132 -6.87 6.13 10.24
N GLN A 133 -7.43 4.96 9.96
CA GLN A 133 -8.87 4.69 9.98
C GLN A 133 -9.23 4.09 11.34
N TYR A 134 -10.49 4.26 11.74
CA TYR A 134 -10.98 3.85 13.06
C TYR A 134 -12.16 2.92 12.90
N LEU A 135 -12.22 1.88 13.75
CA LEU A 135 -13.29 0.90 13.73
C LEU A 135 -14.11 1.00 15.02
N THR A 136 -15.43 0.93 14.86
CA THR A 136 -16.38 0.67 15.95
C THR A 136 -16.84 -0.79 15.90
N LYS A 137 -17.31 -1.34 17.02
CA LYS A 137 -17.96 -2.65 17.06
C LYS A 137 -19.46 -2.52 17.32
N THR A 138 -20.26 -3.37 16.70
CA THR A 138 -21.70 -3.50 16.95
C THR A 138 -22.07 -4.97 16.89
N GLY A 139 -22.49 -5.55 18.03
CA GLY A 139 -22.56 -7.00 18.16
C GLY A 139 -21.18 -7.62 17.94
N ASP A 140 -21.08 -8.57 17.03
CA ASP A 140 -19.82 -9.24 16.63
C ASP A 140 -19.17 -8.65 15.36
N THR A 141 -19.74 -7.57 14.85
CA THR A 141 -19.30 -6.94 13.61
C THR A 141 -18.48 -5.68 13.90
N TRP A 142 -17.33 -5.54 13.25
CA TRP A 142 -16.55 -4.31 13.25
C TRP A 142 -16.84 -3.52 11.97
N PHE A 143 -17.07 -2.22 12.13
CA PHE A 143 -17.33 -1.30 11.03
C PHE A 143 -16.28 -0.20 11.00
N ARG A 144 -15.73 0.06 9.81
CA ARG A 144 -14.91 1.24 9.57
C ARG A 144 -15.79 2.48 9.63
N MET A 145 -15.39 3.43 10.47
CA MET A 145 -16.05 4.71 10.66
C MET A 145 -15.75 5.65 9.48
N PRO A 146 -16.67 6.58 9.15
CA PRO A 146 -16.55 7.42 7.96
C PRO A 146 -15.48 8.53 8.08
N VAL A 147 -14.94 8.76 9.27
CA VAL A 147 -13.92 9.78 9.56
C VAL A 147 -12.60 9.10 9.90
N ALA A 148 -11.52 9.63 9.33
CA ALA A 148 -10.15 9.16 9.51
C ALA A 148 -9.22 10.33 9.84
N TYR A 149 -8.00 10.01 10.28
CA TYR A 149 -6.97 11.02 10.53
C TYR A 149 -5.92 10.98 9.41
N ASP A 150 -5.69 12.13 8.77
CA ASP A 150 -4.59 12.34 7.83
C ASP A 150 -3.32 12.61 8.64
N LEU A 151 -2.41 11.63 8.67
CA LEU A 151 -1.14 11.70 9.39
C LEU A 151 -0.11 12.58 8.65
N VAL A 152 -0.33 12.90 7.38
CA VAL A 152 0.57 13.79 6.63
C VAL A 152 0.19 15.25 6.89
N GLN A 153 -1.10 15.57 6.87
CA GLN A 153 -1.59 16.93 7.14
C GLN A 153 -1.94 17.20 8.60
N GLN A 154 -1.90 16.18 9.45
CA GLN A 154 -2.20 16.26 10.89
C GLN A 154 -3.60 16.85 11.14
N ARG A 155 -4.61 16.29 10.47
CA ARG A 155 -6.00 16.74 10.59
C ARG A 155 -6.98 15.57 10.48
N TRP A 156 -8.17 15.77 11.05
CA TRP A 156 -9.31 14.93 10.75
C TRP A 156 -9.82 15.19 9.33
N MET A 157 -10.28 14.13 8.68
CA MET A 157 -10.88 14.17 7.37
C MET A 157 -11.99 13.13 7.24
N HIS A 158 -13.00 13.46 6.45
CA HIS A 158 -14.01 12.48 6.04
C HIS A 158 -13.47 11.63 4.88
N LEU A 159 -13.74 10.31 4.88
CA LEU A 159 -13.20 9.38 3.89
C LEU A 159 -13.65 9.67 2.45
N ASN A 160 -14.84 10.26 2.24
CA ASN A 160 -15.25 10.76 0.91
C ASN A 160 -14.23 11.76 0.33
N GLY A 161 -13.45 12.42 1.19
CA GLY A 161 -12.36 13.31 0.82
C GLY A 161 -11.08 12.62 0.34
N SER A 162 -10.92 11.33 0.65
CA SER A 162 -9.73 10.53 0.37
C SER A 162 -9.90 9.54 -0.79
N PHE A 163 -11.06 9.53 -1.44
CA PHE A 163 -11.37 8.64 -2.56
C PHE A 163 -11.87 9.44 -3.76
N PHE A 164 -11.98 8.78 -4.93
CA PHE A 164 -12.49 9.41 -6.15
C PHE A 164 -14.01 9.33 -6.19
N PHE A 165 -14.64 10.09 -5.31
CA PHE A 165 -16.07 10.33 -5.28
C PHE A 165 -16.34 11.84 -5.33
N PRO A 166 -17.38 12.29 -6.05
CA PRO A 166 -17.72 13.71 -6.11
C PRO A 166 -18.32 14.20 -4.79
N ASP A 167 -18.27 15.51 -4.58
CA ASP A 167 -19.08 16.19 -3.57
C ASP A 167 -20.55 15.76 -3.67
N GLY A 168 -21.22 15.64 -2.51
CA GLY A 168 -22.60 15.18 -2.42
C GLY A 168 -22.77 13.66 -2.34
N SER A 169 -21.70 12.88 -2.48
CA SER A 169 -21.73 11.44 -2.18
C SER A 169 -22.22 11.18 -0.74
N PRO A 170 -22.98 10.10 -0.49
CA PRO A 170 -23.54 9.82 0.85
C PRO A 170 -22.47 9.85 1.95
N TYR A 171 -22.80 10.40 3.13
CA TYR A 171 -21.89 10.48 4.27
C TYR A 171 -21.34 9.09 4.67
N THR A 172 -22.16 8.05 4.59
CA THR A 172 -21.77 6.68 4.93
C THR A 172 -21.19 5.88 3.77
N ARG A 173 -20.85 6.52 2.63
CA ARG A 173 -20.37 5.84 1.41
C ARG A 173 -19.21 4.89 1.67
N HIS A 174 -18.31 5.27 2.58
CA HIS A 174 -17.12 4.52 2.98
C HIS A 174 -17.25 3.92 4.38
N VAL A 175 -18.46 3.57 4.82
CA VAL A 175 -18.60 2.63 5.94
C VAL A 175 -18.48 1.22 5.38
N ALA A 176 -17.55 0.43 5.92
CA ALA A 176 -17.28 -0.92 5.45
C ALA A 176 -17.21 -1.90 6.61
N GLU A 177 -17.67 -3.13 6.37
CA GLU A 177 -17.55 -4.23 7.32
C GLU A 177 -16.12 -4.77 7.31
N TRP A 178 -15.45 -4.74 8.46
CA TRP A 178 -14.06 -5.20 8.57
C TRP A 178 -13.95 -6.73 8.49
N ASN A 179 -14.94 -7.46 9.05
CA ASN A 179 -14.93 -8.92 9.16
C ASN A 179 -14.82 -9.65 7.82
N SER A 180 -15.40 -9.11 6.75
CA SER A 180 -15.40 -9.71 5.41
C SER A 180 -14.47 -9.02 4.41
N ASN A 181 -14.09 -7.76 4.66
CA ASN A 181 -13.26 -6.98 3.74
C ASN A 181 -11.81 -6.87 4.23
N CYS A 182 -11.58 -6.12 5.31
CA CYS A 182 -10.24 -5.73 5.73
C CYS A 182 -9.44 -6.87 6.40
N VAL A 183 -10.12 -7.86 6.98
CA VAL A 183 -9.48 -8.86 7.84
C VAL A 183 -8.38 -9.66 7.13
N PHE A 184 -8.53 -9.95 5.84
CA PHE A 184 -7.62 -10.80 5.07
C PHE A 184 -6.27 -10.16 4.79
N CYS A 185 -6.24 -8.85 4.56
CA CYS A 185 -5.03 -8.16 4.10
C CYS A 185 -4.27 -7.44 5.22
N HIS A 186 -4.87 -7.26 6.39
CA HIS A 186 -4.34 -6.43 7.47
C HIS A 186 -4.00 -7.21 8.76
N ASN A 187 -3.98 -8.54 8.71
CA ASN A 187 -3.73 -9.42 9.87
C ASN A 187 -2.99 -10.71 9.45
N VAL A 188 -2.65 -11.55 10.43
CA VAL A 188 -2.11 -12.90 10.20
C VAL A 188 -3.24 -13.94 10.24
N LYS A 189 -3.29 -14.78 9.19
CA LYS A 189 -4.18 -15.96 9.05
C LYS A 189 -5.63 -15.66 9.49
N ALA A 190 -6.33 -14.91 8.64
CA ALA A 190 -7.68 -14.46 8.91
C ALA A 190 -8.69 -15.61 9.04
N GLN A 191 -9.57 -15.52 10.03
CA GLN A 191 -10.67 -16.45 10.24
C GLN A 191 -11.97 -15.65 10.43
N PRO A 192 -12.62 -15.18 9.35
CA PRO A 192 -13.85 -14.38 9.47
C PRO A 192 -14.93 -15.09 10.29
N GLY A 193 -15.06 -16.41 10.17
CA GLY A 193 -15.96 -17.20 11.00
C GLY A 193 -17.44 -16.86 10.81
N LEU A 194 -17.89 -16.63 9.57
CA LEU A 194 -19.31 -16.37 9.27
C LEU A 194 -20.16 -17.64 9.50
N ASP A 195 -21.12 -17.53 10.41
CA ASP A 195 -22.25 -18.45 10.47
C ASP A 195 -23.29 -18.02 9.42
N TRP A 196 -23.48 -18.84 8.39
CA TRP A 196 -24.40 -18.53 7.29
C TRP A 196 -25.88 -18.63 7.68
N ASP A 197 -26.21 -19.43 8.69
CA ASP A 197 -27.58 -19.67 9.12
C ASP A 197 -28.05 -18.52 10.01
N ASN A 198 -27.20 -18.11 10.94
CA ASN A 198 -27.49 -17.03 11.90
C ASN A 198 -27.04 -15.64 11.42
N ARG A 199 -26.22 -15.57 10.36
CA ARG A 199 -25.60 -14.33 9.84
C ARG A 199 -24.81 -13.56 10.90
N THR A 200 -24.12 -14.31 11.75
CA THR A 200 -23.28 -13.78 12.84
C THR A 200 -21.80 -14.07 12.56
N TRP A 201 -20.94 -13.20 13.08
CA TRP A 201 -19.49 -13.33 12.93
C TRP A 201 -18.88 -13.92 14.20
N ASN A 202 -17.91 -14.82 14.05
CA ASN A 202 -16.97 -15.19 15.12
C ASN A 202 -15.54 -14.98 14.63
N THR A 203 -15.23 -13.72 14.29
CA THR A 203 -13.98 -13.40 13.61
C THR A 203 -12.78 -13.48 14.54
N GLU A 204 -11.82 -14.31 14.17
CA GLU A 204 -10.52 -14.45 14.80
C GLU A 204 -9.40 -14.15 13.79
N VAL A 205 -8.23 -13.79 14.30
CA VAL A 205 -6.96 -13.74 13.55
C VAL A 205 -5.89 -14.30 14.47
N THR A 206 -4.79 -14.83 13.94
CA THR A 206 -3.68 -15.28 14.78
C THR A 206 -3.03 -14.10 15.50
N GLU A 207 -2.73 -13.03 14.77
CA GLU A 207 -2.10 -11.82 15.30
C GLU A 207 -2.61 -10.60 14.51
N LEU A 208 -2.84 -9.48 15.20
CA LEU A 208 -3.22 -8.22 14.55
C LEU A 208 -2.02 -7.57 13.88
N GLY A 209 -2.27 -6.95 12.72
CA GLY A 209 -1.22 -6.36 11.89
C GLY A 209 -0.57 -7.39 10.97
N ILE A 210 0.31 -6.92 10.09
CA ILE A 210 1.11 -7.82 9.27
C ILE A 210 2.33 -8.22 10.08
N ALA A 211 2.30 -9.45 10.57
CA ALA A 211 3.27 -10.03 11.49
C ALA A 211 4.03 -11.21 10.85
N CYS A 212 4.95 -11.83 11.59
CA CYS A 212 5.88 -12.85 11.05
C CYS A 212 5.16 -13.97 10.27
N GLY A 213 4.06 -14.48 10.82
CA GLY A 213 3.28 -15.57 10.21
C GLY A 213 2.67 -15.22 8.85
N ALA A 214 2.42 -13.93 8.55
CA ALA A 214 1.85 -13.53 7.25
C ALA A 214 2.81 -13.77 6.07
N CYS A 215 4.12 -13.86 6.33
CA CYS A 215 5.12 -14.14 5.29
C CYS A 215 5.83 -15.50 5.47
N HIS A 216 5.88 -16.01 6.69
CA HIS A 216 6.59 -17.25 7.03
C HIS A 216 5.67 -18.46 7.28
N GLY A 217 4.36 -18.23 7.38
CA GLY A 217 3.36 -19.27 7.62
C GLY A 217 3.42 -19.89 9.01
N PRO A 218 2.87 -21.09 9.19
CA PRO A 218 2.94 -21.81 10.46
C PRO A 218 4.38 -22.18 10.80
N ALA A 219 4.80 -21.85 12.03
CA ALA A 219 6.19 -21.99 12.50
C ALA A 219 6.32 -22.94 13.69
N GLY A 220 5.24 -23.57 14.16
CA GLY A 220 5.24 -24.42 15.35
C GLY A 220 6.24 -25.58 15.26
N ASP A 221 6.29 -26.26 14.12
CA ASP A 221 7.22 -27.36 13.88
C ASP A 221 8.68 -26.88 13.83
N HIS A 222 8.91 -25.74 13.18
CA HIS A 222 10.21 -25.09 13.15
C HIS A 222 10.70 -24.75 14.55
N ALA A 223 9.90 -24.01 15.31
CA ALA A 223 10.23 -23.56 16.65
C ALA A 223 10.45 -24.75 17.61
N GLN A 224 9.62 -25.80 17.51
CA GLN A 224 9.77 -27.02 18.31
C GLN A 224 11.11 -27.70 18.05
N ARG A 225 11.48 -27.89 16.78
CA ARG A 225 12.78 -28.48 16.40
C ARG A 225 13.94 -27.57 16.80
N ALA A 226 13.74 -26.26 16.72
CA ALA A 226 14.71 -25.25 17.09
C ALA A 226 15.00 -25.22 18.59
N LEU A 227 14.19 -25.81 19.47
CA LEU A 227 14.50 -25.91 20.91
C LEU A 227 15.82 -26.65 21.16
N SER A 228 16.16 -27.62 20.32
CA SER A 228 17.44 -28.35 20.39
C SER A 228 18.61 -27.47 19.93
N PRO A 229 19.60 -27.19 20.80
CA PRO A 229 20.80 -26.45 20.42
C PRO A 229 21.59 -27.14 19.30
N VAL A 230 21.60 -28.48 19.30
CA VAL A 230 22.24 -29.30 18.27
C VAL A 230 21.58 -29.05 16.92
N THR A 231 20.23 -29.04 16.86
CA THR A 231 19.50 -28.72 15.63
C THR A 231 19.84 -27.33 15.12
N ARG A 232 19.85 -26.31 16.00
CA ARG A 232 20.21 -24.93 15.61
C ARG A 232 21.62 -24.86 15.03
N TYR A 233 22.58 -25.50 15.68
CA TYR A 233 23.97 -25.55 15.20
C TYR A 233 24.08 -26.25 13.83
N TRP A 234 23.40 -27.39 13.65
CA TRP A 234 23.38 -28.08 12.36
C TRP A 234 22.75 -27.24 11.24
N TRP A 235 21.68 -26.50 11.52
CA TRP A 235 21.06 -25.60 10.55
C TRP A 235 22.00 -24.46 10.12
N GLN A 236 22.80 -23.92 11.05
CA GLN A 236 23.80 -22.89 10.71
C GLN A 236 24.91 -23.43 9.80
N LEU A 237 25.36 -24.67 10.03
CA LEU A 237 26.45 -25.28 9.24
C LEU A 237 26.02 -25.71 7.84
N LYS A 238 24.76 -26.08 7.63
CA LYS A 238 24.33 -26.75 6.39
C LYS A 238 23.79 -25.83 5.29
N GLU A 239 23.77 -24.51 5.49
CA GLU A 239 23.29 -23.51 4.50
C GLU A 239 22.08 -24.01 3.68
N GLN A 240 21.02 -24.47 4.37
CA GLN A 240 20.02 -25.33 3.73
C GLN A 240 18.68 -24.66 3.42
N SER A 241 18.05 -25.14 2.34
CA SER A 241 16.77 -24.77 1.76
C SER A 241 15.56 -25.01 2.69
N ALA A 242 14.42 -24.36 2.39
CA ALA A 242 13.19 -24.39 3.19
C ALA A 242 12.69 -25.77 3.69
N PRO A 243 12.87 -26.90 2.95
CA PRO A 243 12.45 -28.21 3.43
C PRO A 243 13.16 -28.66 4.71
N ALA A 244 14.39 -28.18 4.96
CA ALA A 244 15.21 -28.62 6.09
C ALA A 244 14.77 -28.00 7.43
N THR A 245 14.20 -26.79 7.40
CA THR A 245 13.89 -25.98 8.58
C THR A 245 12.40 -25.97 8.97
N SER A 246 11.50 -26.55 8.16
CA SER A 246 10.05 -26.57 8.40
C SER A 246 9.43 -25.17 8.57
N ILE A 247 10.01 -24.15 7.93
CA ILE A 247 9.50 -22.77 7.90
C ILE A 247 9.78 -22.17 6.53
N VAL A 248 8.85 -21.38 6.02
CA VAL A 248 9.01 -20.69 4.75
C VAL A 248 10.01 -19.56 4.88
N ASN A 249 10.91 -19.45 3.92
CA ASN A 249 11.75 -18.27 3.73
C ASN A 249 11.51 -17.75 2.31
N PRO A 250 10.85 -16.59 2.12
CA PRO A 250 10.54 -16.05 0.80
C PRO A 250 11.75 -15.94 -0.13
N ALA A 251 12.95 -15.65 0.41
CA ALA A 251 14.19 -15.54 -0.37
C ALA A 251 14.72 -16.88 -0.89
N LYS A 252 14.16 -18.01 -0.44
CA LYS A 252 14.54 -19.37 -0.86
C LYS A 252 13.48 -20.07 -1.71
N LEU A 253 12.38 -19.39 -2.01
CA LEU A 253 11.34 -19.88 -2.92
C LEU A 253 11.71 -19.55 -4.38
N ASP A 254 11.07 -20.22 -5.33
CA ASP A 254 11.09 -19.75 -6.71
C ASP A 254 10.36 -18.39 -6.82
N THR A 255 10.62 -17.70 -7.93
CA THR A 255 10.12 -16.35 -8.20
C THR A 255 8.61 -16.24 -8.00
N ASP A 256 7.84 -17.23 -8.49
CA ASP A 256 6.39 -17.15 -8.52
C ASP A 256 5.82 -17.26 -7.09
N HIS A 257 6.26 -18.26 -6.31
CA HIS A 257 5.82 -18.39 -4.91
C HIS A 257 6.31 -17.24 -4.02
N ALA A 258 7.53 -16.74 -4.21
CA ALA A 258 8.02 -15.57 -3.47
C ALA A 258 7.16 -14.32 -3.74
N ALA A 259 6.79 -14.09 -5.01
CA ALA A 259 5.93 -12.99 -5.41
C ALA A 259 4.49 -13.13 -4.85
N MET A 260 3.97 -14.35 -4.82
CA MET A 260 2.61 -14.65 -4.35
C MET A 260 2.40 -14.32 -2.87
N ILE A 261 3.42 -14.47 -2.02
CA ILE A 261 3.34 -14.09 -0.60
C ILE A 261 2.99 -12.60 -0.46
N CYS A 262 3.67 -11.73 -1.22
CA CYS A 262 3.36 -10.31 -1.24
C CYS A 262 2.03 -10.03 -1.95
N GLY A 263 1.77 -10.74 -3.06
CA GLY A 263 0.55 -10.64 -3.85
C GLY A 263 -0.71 -11.03 -3.08
N HIS A 264 -0.60 -11.76 -1.97
CA HIS A 264 -1.72 -12.08 -1.10
C HIS A 264 -2.41 -10.84 -0.53
N CYS A 265 -1.66 -9.75 -0.29
CA CYS A 265 -2.19 -8.48 0.20
C CYS A 265 -1.99 -7.32 -0.80
N HIS A 266 -0.83 -7.27 -1.47
CA HIS A 266 -0.49 -6.29 -2.51
C HIS A 266 -0.94 -6.70 -3.91
N GLY A 267 -1.93 -7.60 -3.97
CA GLY A 267 -2.62 -8.00 -5.19
C GLY A 267 -4.09 -8.25 -4.91
N GLN A 268 -4.95 -7.28 -5.25
CA GLN A 268 -6.39 -7.44 -5.17
C GLN A 268 -6.83 -8.73 -5.87
N ARG A 269 -7.66 -9.51 -5.20
CA ARG A 269 -7.93 -10.90 -5.57
C ARG A 269 -9.36 -11.28 -5.23
N ILE A 270 -9.87 -12.28 -5.92
CA ILE A 270 -11.18 -12.89 -5.65
C ILE A 270 -11.02 -14.42 -5.52
N PRO A 271 -11.94 -15.10 -4.82
CA PRO A 271 -11.92 -16.56 -4.71
C PRO A 271 -11.90 -17.24 -6.08
N GLU A 272 -11.14 -18.32 -6.21
CA GLU A 272 -11.11 -19.19 -7.39
C GLU A 272 -11.35 -20.68 -7.01
N PRO A 273 -12.43 -21.31 -7.50
CA PRO A 273 -13.58 -20.69 -8.19
C PRO A 273 -14.38 -19.77 -7.25
N PRO A 274 -15.27 -18.91 -7.77
CA PRO A 274 -16.08 -18.00 -6.95
C PRO A 274 -16.88 -18.68 -5.83
N SER A 275 -17.28 -19.95 -6.01
CA SER A 275 -17.99 -20.74 -4.99
C SER A 275 -17.18 -20.98 -3.71
N ARG A 276 -15.84 -20.83 -3.77
CA ARG A 276 -14.94 -20.93 -2.61
C ARG A 276 -15.17 -19.83 -1.56
N ILE A 277 -15.93 -18.78 -1.88
CA ILE A 277 -16.27 -17.74 -0.90
C ILE A 277 -16.83 -18.30 0.43
N ARG A 278 -17.55 -19.44 0.40
CA ARG A 278 -18.05 -20.10 1.62
C ARG A 278 -16.96 -20.67 2.51
N GLU A 279 -15.86 -21.15 1.92
CA GLU A 279 -14.68 -21.63 2.62
C GLU A 279 -13.91 -20.45 3.21
N MET A 280 -13.66 -19.43 2.40
CA MET A 280 -12.91 -18.24 2.82
C MET A 280 -13.60 -17.44 3.93
N MET A 281 -14.94 -17.38 3.93
CA MET A 281 -15.69 -16.74 5.01
C MET A 281 -15.64 -17.54 6.33
N LYS A 282 -15.09 -18.76 6.33
CA LYS A 282 -14.74 -19.48 7.56
C LYS A 282 -13.30 -19.18 7.96
N ALA A 283 -12.36 -19.44 7.05
CA ALA A 283 -10.94 -19.19 7.25
C ALA A 283 -10.21 -18.99 5.93
N ASP A 284 -9.15 -18.20 5.96
CA ASP A 284 -8.26 -18.02 4.82
C ASP A 284 -7.50 -19.31 4.50
N PRO A 285 -7.73 -19.91 3.31
CA PRO A 285 -7.15 -21.21 3.00
C PRO A 285 -5.69 -21.14 2.53
N TYR A 286 -5.16 -19.94 2.27
CA TYR A 286 -3.78 -19.77 1.83
C TYR A 286 -2.80 -19.78 3.02
N ASP A 287 -1.69 -20.50 2.87
CA ASP A 287 -0.50 -20.35 3.70
C ASP A 287 0.70 -19.85 2.85
N PRO A 288 1.58 -18.99 3.40
CA PRO A 288 2.80 -18.60 2.71
C PRO A 288 3.59 -19.82 2.26
N GLY A 289 4.01 -19.82 0.98
CA GLY A 289 4.65 -20.95 0.33
C GLY A 289 3.72 -21.79 -0.54
N ASP A 290 2.40 -21.70 -0.34
CA ASP A 290 1.43 -22.29 -1.26
C ASP A 290 1.39 -21.52 -2.59
N ASN A 291 0.84 -22.17 -3.62
CA ASN A 291 0.45 -21.49 -4.84
C ASN A 291 -0.85 -20.71 -4.60
N LEU A 292 -0.75 -19.39 -4.57
CA LEU A 292 -1.89 -18.49 -4.34
C LEU A 292 -3.02 -18.71 -5.34
N HIS A 293 -2.70 -19.11 -6.57
CA HIS A 293 -3.68 -19.32 -7.64
C HIS A 293 -4.56 -20.55 -7.47
N ASP A 294 -4.21 -21.44 -6.52
CA ASP A 294 -5.04 -22.59 -6.18
C ASP A 294 -6.28 -22.20 -5.36
N PHE A 295 -6.30 -20.98 -4.80
CA PHE A 295 -7.36 -20.46 -3.93
C PHE A 295 -7.98 -19.17 -4.44
N TYR A 296 -7.18 -18.37 -5.13
CA TYR A 296 -7.49 -17.01 -5.53
C TYR A 296 -7.15 -16.79 -6.99
N LYS A 297 -7.79 -15.79 -7.60
CA LYS A 297 -7.27 -15.19 -8.83
C LYS A 297 -7.09 -13.70 -8.64
N PRO A 298 -6.00 -13.11 -9.16
CA PRO A 298 -5.85 -11.66 -9.20
C PRO A 298 -7.00 -11.03 -9.96
N VAL A 299 -7.52 -9.92 -9.42
CA VAL A 299 -8.42 -9.04 -10.13
C VAL A 299 -7.66 -8.45 -11.32
N GLN A 300 -8.32 -8.44 -12.47
CA GLN A 300 -7.91 -7.81 -13.72
C GLN A 300 -8.99 -6.81 -14.18
N LYS A 301 -8.70 -6.01 -15.19
CA LYS A 301 -9.65 -5.04 -15.75
C LYS A 301 -10.97 -5.68 -16.17
N GLU A 302 -10.92 -6.87 -16.75
CA GLU A 302 -12.08 -7.61 -17.25
C GLU A 302 -12.83 -8.36 -16.14
N THR A 303 -12.30 -8.39 -14.91
CA THR A 303 -12.94 -9.09 -13.78
C THR A 303 -14.28 -8.46 -13.44
N LYS A 304 -15.26 -9.34 -13.24
CA LYS A 304 -16.61 -9.01 -12.76
C LYS A 304 -17.05 -10.01 -11.70
N VAL A 305 -17.82 -9.53 -10.72
CA VAL A 305 -18.49 -10.34 -9.70
C VAL A 305 -19.96 -9.93 -9.68
N GLY A 306 -20.83 -10.77 -10.24
CA GLY A 306 -22.20 -10.35 -10.57
C GLY A 306 -22.17 -9.16 -11.53
N GLU A 307 -22.94 -8.12 -11.21
CA GLU A 307 -22.96 -6.85 -11.97
C GLU A 307 -21.78 -5.93 -11.66
N PHE A 308 -21.00 -6.22 -10.60
CA PHE A 308 -19.89 -5.38 -10.19
C PHE A 308 -18.69 -5.57 -11.12
N SER A 309 -18.15 -4.46 -11.65
CA SER A 309 -16.98 -4.47 -12.53
C SER A 309 -15.80 -3.77 -11.89
N PHE A 310 -14.63 -4.39 -11.99
CA PHE A 310 -13.37 -3.84 -11.48
C PHE A 310 -12.64 -2.95 -12.52
N ALA A 311 -13.22 -2.72 -13.70
CA ALA A 311 -12.56 -2.05 -14.81
C ALA A 311 -12.04 -0.65 -14.46
N THR A 312 -12.75 0.10 -13.61
CA THR A 312 -12.35 1.45 -13.19
C THR A 312 -11.12 1.47 -12.27
N ARG A 313 -10.61 0.31 -11.83
CA ARG A 313 -9.37 0.17 -11.04
C ARG A 313 -8.12 0.06 -11.92
N PHE A 314 -8.29 0.07 -13.25
CA PHE A 314 -7.21 -0.08 -14.24
C PHE A 314 -7.24 1.04 -15.28
N TRP A 315 -6.10 1.31 -15.89
CA TRP A 315 -6.02 2.07 -17.13
C TRP A 315 -6.62 1.27 -18.29
N LYS A 316 -6.91 1.91 -19.43
CA LYS A 316 -7.57 1.25 -20.57
C LYS A 316 -6.74 0.11 -21.18
N ASP A 317 -5.41 0.10 -20.99
CA ASP A 317 -4.49 -0.98 -21.39
C ASP A 317 -4.45 -2.17 -20.41
N GLY A 318 -5.21 -2.10 -19.30
CA GLY A 318 -5.24 -3.11 -18.25
C GLY A 318 -4.12 -2.97 -17.21
N SER A 319 -3.26 -1.96 -17.30
CA SER A 319 -2.27 -1.68 -16.25
C SER A 319 -2.96 -1.10 -14.99
N PRO A 320 -2.51 -1.45 -13.77
CA PRO A 320 -3.13 -0.91 -12.57
C PRO A 320 -2.94 0.60 -12.44
N ARG A 321 -3.98 1.28 -11.93
CA ARG A 321 -3.92 2.71 -11.59
C ARG A 321 -4.14 3.01 -10.12
N LEU A 322 -4.30 1.96 -9.31
CA LEU A 322 -4.49 2.04 -7.86
C LEU A 322 -3.45 1.19 -7.11
N THR A 323 -3.12 1.57 -5.88
CA THR A 323 -2.30 0.73 -4.98
C THR A 323 -3.02 -0.54 -4.56
N ALA A 324 -2.30 -1.50 -3.99
CA ALA A 324 -2.76 -2.87 -3.72
C ALA A 324 -2.96 -3.72 -5.00
N PHE A 325 -2.38 -3.26 -6.11
CA PHE A 325 -2.27 -3.98 -7.38
C PHE A 325 -0.81 -4.09 -7.83
N GLU A 326 0.15 -3.92 -6.91
CA GLU A 326 1.57 -3.97 -7.23
C GLU A 326 1.97 -5.35 -7.77
N TYR A 327 1.34 -6.43 -7.30
CA TYR A 327 1.53 -7.77 -7.85
C TYR A 327 1.07 -7.87 -9.32
N GLN A 328 -0.11 -7.34 -9.67
CA GLN A 328 -0.57 -7.28 -11.06
C GLN A 328 0.36 -6.44 -11.93
N GLY A 329 0.84 -5.29 -11.42
CA GLY A 329 1.81 -4.48 -12.15
C GLY A 329 3.11 -5.24 -12.39
N MET A 330 3.70 -5.82 -11.34
CA MET A 330 4.96 -6.53 -11.43
C MET A 330 4.87 -7.75 -12.35
N THR A 331 3.83 -8.57 -12.25
CA THR A 331 3.65 -9.77 -13.09
C THR A 331 3.45 -9.45 -14.57
N ARG A 332 3.03 -8.22 -14.91
CA ARG A 332 2.96 -7.71 -16.29
C ARG A 332 4.29 -7.11 -16.79
N SER A 333 5.14 -6.68 -15.88
CA SER A 333 6.39 -5.98 -16.22
C SER A 333 7.28 -6.81 -17.15
N ALA A 334 8.05 -6.12 -17.99
CA ALA A 334 9.02 -6.76 -18.86
C ALA A 334 10.07 -7.55 -18.07
N CYS A 335 10.41 -7.07 -16.87
CA CYS A 335 11.36 -7.71 -15.94
C CYS A 335 10.85 -9.05 -15.39
N PHE A 336 9.54 -9.24 -15.31
CA PHE A 336 8.93 -10.50 -14.87
C PHE A 336 8.61 -11.41 -16.05
N VAL A 337 7.92 -10.91 -17.08
CA VAL A 337 7.49 -11.71 -18.23
C VAL A 337 8.67 -12.15 -19.10
N GLY A 338 9.58 -11.22 -19.39
CA GLY A 338 10.74 -11.46 -20.26
C GLY A 338 11.96 -12.03 -19.55
N GLY A 339 11.95 -12.10 -18.21
CA GLY A 339 13.05 -12.66 -17.44
C GLY A 339 13.15 -14.18 -17.58
N GLU A 340 14.36 -14.69 -17.77
CA GLU A 340 14.64 -16.13 -17.68
C GLU A 340 14.20 -16.67 -16.31
N PRO A 341 13.68 -17.91 -16.21
CA PRO A 341 13.38 -18.53 -14.92
C PRO A 341 14.58 -18.42 -13.96
N GLY A 342 14.33 -17.91 -12.74
CA GLY A 342 15.37 -17.63 -11.74
C GLY A 342 16.08 -16.27 -11.87
N LYS A 343 15.84 -15.50 -12.94
CA LYS A 343 16.31 -14.12 -13.13
C LYS A 343 15.18 -13.10 -13.18
N ARG A 344 13.93 -13.56 -13.11
CA ARG A 344 12.74 -12.71 -12.98
C ARG A 344 12.79 -11.95 -11.66
N ILE A 345 12.33 -10.71 -11.69
CA ILE A 345 12.22 -9.91 -10.46
C ILE A 345 11.12 -10.46 -9.55
N THR A 346 11.29 -10.24 -8.26
CA THR A 346 10.25 -10.39 -7.24
C THR A 346 10.15 -9.10 -6.44
N CYS A 347 9.20 -9.00 -5.52
CA CYS A 347 9.10 -7.87 -4.60
C CYS A 347 10.41 -7.70 -3.80
N ILE A 348 11.00 -8.81 -3.36
CA ILE A 348 12.23 -8.83 -2.56
C ILE A 348 13.52 -8.66 -3.38
N SER A 349 13.42 -8.48 -4.71
CA SER A 349 14.55 -8.00 -5.53
C SER A 349 14.88 -6.53 -5.26
N CYS A 350 13.92 -5.77 -4.73
CA CYS A 350 14.08 -4.36 -4.37
C CYS A 350 13.78 -4.11 -2.89
N HIS A 351 12.73 -4.76 -2.36
CA HIS A 351 12.29 -4.56 -0.99
C HIS A 351 13.00 -5.50 0.00
N THR A 352 13.36 -4.98 1.16
CA THR A 352 13.89 -5.74 2.29
C THR A 352 12.89 -5.74 3.45
N MET A 353 12.54 -6.93 3.97
CA MET A 353 11.55 -7.06 5.04
C MET A 353 12.13 -6.91 6.44
N HIS A 354 13.46 -7.00 6.57
CA HIS A 354 14.16 -7.02 7.86
C HIS A 354 15.35 -6.06 7.93
N ASP A 355 15.38 -5.07 7.04
CA ASP A 355 16.37 -4.00 7.00
C ASP A 355 15.78 -2.76 6.31
N GLY A 356 16.55 -1.70 6.16
CA GLY A 356 16.20 -0.52 5.37
C GLY A 356 15.16 0.40 6.02
N ASP A 357 14.64 1.33 5.22
CA ASP A 357 13.70 2.36 5.65
C ASP A 357 12.28 1.79 5.85
N PRO A 358 11.68 1.87 7.04
CA PRO A 358 10.31 1.41 7.33
C PRO A 358 9.22 1.94 6.38
N ARG A 359 9.42 3.12 5.77
CA ARG A 359 8.42 3.77 4.90
C ARG A 359 8.30 3.10 3.54
N GLY A 360 9.30 2.36 3.11
CA GLY A 360 9.29 1.67 1.82
C GLY A 360 9.82 0.25 1.89
N GLN A 361 10.41 -0.15 3.02
CA GLN A 361 11.18 -1.38 3.14
C GLN A 361 12.24 -1.45 2.03
N LEU A 362 12.98 -0.34 1.86
CA LEU A 362 14.04 -0.19 0.85
C LEU A 362 15.31 0.24 1.58
N THR A 363 16.46 -0.32 1.20
CA THR A 363 17.76 0.21 1.59
C THR A 363 18.04 1.54 0.87
N GLU A 364 19.01 2.32 1.33
CA GLU A 364 19.39 3.57 0.64
C GLU A 364 19.90 3.30 -0.77
N GLU A 365 20.60 2.18 -0.99
CA GLU A 365 21.06 1.77 -2.32
C GLU A 365 19.87 1.51 -3.27
N MET A 366 18.85 0.79 -2.81
CA MET A 366 17.64 0.47 -3.60
C MET A 366 16.75 1.70 -3.90
N LYS A 367 17.05 2.87 -3.32
CA LYS A 367 16.40 4.15 -3.68
C LYS A 367 17.07 4.82 -4.89
N THR A 368 18.19 4.29 -5.39
CA THR A 368 18.97 4.83 -6.50
C THR A 368 18.90 3.95 -7.75
N ASN A 369 19.60 4.32 -8.83
CA ASN A 369 19.73 3.47 -10.03
C ASN A 369 20.39 2.11 -9.76
N ALA A 370 21.04 1.92 -8.60
CA ALA A 370 21.60 0.64 -8.16
C ALA A 370 20.57 -0.49 -8.28
N ALA A 371 19.30 -0.25 -7.91
CA ALA A 371 18.23 -1.23 -8.02
C ALA A 371 18.08 -1.80 -9.44
N CYS A 372 18.28 -0.99 -10.47
CA CYS A 372 18.13 -1.38 -11.88
C CYS A 372 19.42 -1.95 -12.47
N ILE A 373 20.58 -1.36 -12.15
CA ILE A 373 21.86 -1.74 -12.75
C ILE A 373 22.41 -3.08 -12.22
N GLN A 374 21.77 -3.69 -11.23
CA GLN A 374 21.98 -5.11 -10.87
C GLN A 374 21.87 -6.02 -12.09
N CYS A 375 20.89 -5.76 -12.96
CA CYS A 375 20.68 -6.47 -14.21
C CYS A 375 21.07 -5.64 -15.44
N HIS A 376 20.98 -4.31 -15.37
CA HIS A 376 21.23 -3.40 -16.48
C HIS A 376 22.62 -2.71 -16.39
N GLN A 377 23.67 -3.51 -16.25
CA GLN A 377 25.04 -3.02 -16.01
C GLN A 377 25.59 -2.12 -17.14
N GLN A 378 25.05 -2.22 -18.35
CA GLN A 378 25.41 -1.38 -19.48
C GLN A 378 25.10 0.11 -19.29
N PHE A 379 24.35 0.47 -18.23
CA PHE A 379 24.03 1.86 -17.87
C PHE A 379 24.71 2.32 -16.57
N SER A 380 25.70 1.57 -16.08
CA SER A 380 26.35 1.83 -14.79
C SER A 380 27.28 3.06 -14.79
N THR A 381 27.80 3.48 -15.95
CA THR A 381 28.67 4.67 -16.03
C THR A 381 27.87 5.94 -16.30
N PRO A 382 28.30 7.11 -15.79
CA PRO A 382 27.62 8.39 -16.06
C PRO A 382 27.45 8.69 -17.56
N THR A 383 28.46 8.38 -18.39
CA THR A 383 28.38 8.56 -19.84
C THR A 383 27.28 7.72 -20.47
N GLN A 384 27.21 6.42 -20.13
CA GLN A 384 26.15 5.53 -20.64
C GLN A 384 24.78 5.95 -20.12
N LEU A 385 24.69 6.37 -18.86
CA LEU A 385 23.46 6.86 -18.25
C LEU A 385 22.94 8.11 -18.96
N VAL A 386 23.77 9.12 -19.20
CA VAL A 386 23.40 10.35 -19.93
C VAL A 386 23.03 10.02 -21.37
N GLN A 387 23.79 9.14 -22.04
CA GLN A 387 23.48 8.71 -23.41
C GLN A 387 22.15 7.97 -23.50
N HIS A 388 21.80 7.17 -22.49
CA HIS A 388 20.55 6.43 -22.42
C HIS A 388 19.39 7.36 -22.08
N THR A 389 19.48 8.08 -20.96
CA THR A 389 18.39 8.89 -20.40
C THR A 389 18.18 10.22 -21.12
N LYS A 390 19.20 10.72 -21.83
CA LYS A 390 19.22 12.05 -22.49
C LYS A 390 19.09 13.21 -21.51
N HIS A 391 19.32 12.96 -20.22
CA HIS A 391 19.32 13.95 -19.16
C HIS A 391 20.73 14.05 -18.54
N ALA A 392 21.02 15.17 -17.87
CA ALA A 392 22.26 15.31 -17.10
C ALA A 392 22.28 14.27 -15.97
N ALA A 393 23.46 13.69 -15.69
CA ALA A 393 23.61 12.50 -14.86
C ALA A 393 23.04 12.68 -13.44
N GLU A 394 23.19 13.88 -12.89
CA GLU A 394 22.75 14.30 -11.56
C GLU A 394 21.29 14.77 -11.50
N SER A 395 20.63 14.91 -12.66
CA SER A 395 19.24 15.34 -12.71
C SER A 395 18.29 14.22 -12.30
N THR A 396 17.11 14.60 -11.82
CA THR A 396 16.03 13.64 -11.53
C THR A 396 15.56 12.87 -12.77
N GLY A 397 15.78 13.41 -13.99
CA GLY A 397 15.48 12.73 -15.25
C GLY A 397 16.41 11.54 -15.54
N SER A 398 17.57 11.46 -14.87
CA SER A 398 18.48 10.31 -14.98
C SER A 398 18.23 9.22 -13.93
N LEU A 399 17.21 9.36 -13.07
CA LEU A 399 16.77 8.28 -12.17
C LEU A 399 15.85 7.30 -12.92
N CYS A 400 16.27 6.05 -13.09
CA CYS A 400 15.58 5.01 -13.85
C CYS A 400 14.09 4.90 -13.48
N PHE A 401 13.79 4.99 -12.17
CA PHE A 401 12.44 4.94 -11.64
C PHE A 401 11.50 5.98 -12.24
N ASN A 402 11.97 7.19 -12.55
CA ASN A 402 11.09 8.27 -12.99
C ASN A 402 10.56 8.04 -14.42
N CYS A 403 11.28 7.25 -15.22
CA CYS A 403 10.88 6.89 -16.58
C CYS A 403 10.21 5.52 -16.64
N HIS A 404 10.79 4.51 -16.00
CA HIS A 404 10.33 3.12 -16.09
C HIS A 404 9.29 2.73 -15.02
N MET A 405 9.15 3.54 -13.97
CA MET A 405 8.18 3.36 -12.89
C MET A 405 7.54 4.70 -12.51
N PRO A 406 6.97 5.46 -13.46
CA PRO A 406 6.45 6.80 -13.20
C PRO A 406 5.33 6.77 -12.15
N LYS A 407 5.11 7.90 -11.48
CA LYS A 407 4.11 8.02 -10.41
C LYS A 407 2.68 8.15 -10.95
N ILE A 408 2.18 7.09 -11.57
CA ILE A 408 0.90 7.05 -12.27
C ILE A 408 -0.14 6.16 -11.58
N VAL A 409 0.08 5.85 -10.31
CA VAL A 409 -0.80 5.03 -9.48
C VAL A 409 -1.29 5.85 -8.30
N TYR A 410 -2.58 5.82 -8.01
CA TYR A 410 -3.16 6.49 -6.84
C TYR A 410 -3.31 5.52 -5.65
N GLY A 411 -3.04 6.01 -4.44
CA GLY A 411 -3.47 5.30 -3.24
C GLY A 411 -3.13 6.05 -1.96
N ILE A 412 -4.01 5.96 -0.95
CA ILE A 412 -3.81 6.57 0.37
C ILE A 412 -3.40 8.05 0.24
N MET A 413 -4.12 8.79 -0.60
CA MET A 413 -3.94 10.22 -0.88
C MET A 413 -2.53 10.61 -1.36
N ALA A 414 -1.90 9.74 -2.15
CA ALA A 414 -0.60 9.99 -2.77
C ALA A 414 -0.51 9.36 -4.16
N ALA A 415 0.38 9.93 -4.98
CA ALA A 415 0.82 9.33 -6.25
C ALA A 415 2.01 8.38 -5.98
N HIS A 416 1.87 7.13 -6.40
CA HIS A 416 2.82 6.04 -6.25
C HIS A 416 3.35 5.58 -7.60
N ARG A 417 4.51 4.93 -7.55
CA ARG A 417 5.15 4.35 -8.74
C ARG A 417 4.37 3.15 -9.23
N THR A 418 4.17 3.08 -10.54
CA THR A 418 3.71 1.83 -11.15
C THR A 418 4.77 0.73 -10.98
N HIS A 419 4.30 -0.49 -10.74
CA HIS A 419 5.14 -1.69 -10.78
C HIS A 419 5.04 -2.42 -12.13
N ASP A 420 4.25 -1.88 -13.08
CA ASP A 420 4.28 -2.28 -14.49
C ASP A 420 5.52 -1.69 -15.16
N ILE A 421 6.69 -2.27 -14.82
CA ILE A 421 8.01 -1.78 -15.25
C ILE A 421 8.18 -2.08 -16.74
N GLN A 422 8.23 -1.02 -17.54
CA GLN A 422 8.33 -1.10 -18.99
C GLN A 422 9.17 0.03 -19.58
N ASN A 423 9.52 -0.08 -20.87
CA ASN A 423 10.07 1.05 -21.61
C ASN A 423 9.01 2.19 -21.66
N PRO A 424 9.40 3.47 -21.52
CA PRO A 424 8.44 4.58 -21.53
C PRO A 424 7.66 4.65 -22.86
N ARG A 425 6.33 4.61 -22.80
CA ARG A 425 5.44 4.65 -23.97
C ARG A 425 4.54 5.89 -23.95
N PRO A 426 5.00 7.08 -24.39
CA PRO A 426 4.14 8.26 -24.43
C PRO A 426 2.93 8.11 -25.38
N ASP A 427 3.01 7.19 -26.35
CA ASP A 427 1.88 6.83 -27.22
C ASP A 427 0.71 6.20 -26.46
N GLU A 428 0.93 5.63 -25.27
CA GLU A 428 -0.16 5.12 -24.44
C GLU A 428 -1.10 6.22 -23.96
N THR A 429 -0.64 7.46 -23.85
CA THR A 429 -1.52 8.59 -23.52
C THR A 429 -2.58 8.79 -24.58
N THR A 430 -2.22 8.75 -25.86
CA THR A 430 -3.17 8.99 -26.96
C THR A 430 -4.11 7.80 -27.18
N ARG A 431 -3.64 6.59 -26.87
CA ARG A 431 -4.40 5.33 -27.05
C ARG A 431 -5.33 5.02 -25.87
N PHE A 432 -4.90 5.34 -24.65
CA PHE A 432 -5.50 4.81 -23.42
C PHE A 432 -5.83 5.87 -22.37
N ASP A 433 -5.61 7.16 -22.64
CA ASP A 433 -5.72 8.25 -21.65
C ASP A 433 -4.89 7.97 -20.38
N LYS A 434 -3.78 7.23 -20.52
CA LYS A 434 -2.85 6.87 -19.45
C LYS A 434 -1.76 7.95 -19.33
N PRO A 435 -1.45 8.46 -18.13
CA PRO A 435 -0.34 9.39 -17.98
C PRO A 435 0.99 8.72 -18.38
N ASN A 436 1.81 9.42 -19.15
CA ASN A 436 3.15 8.94 -19.51
C ASN A 436 4.24 9.56 -18.62
N ALA A 437 5.44 8.97 -18.67
CA ALA A 437 6.56 9.38 -17.85
C ALA A 437 7.10 10.78 -18.18
N CYS A 438 7.12 11.17 -19.47
CA CYS A 438 7.66 12.46 -19.91
C CYS A 438 6.84 13.62 -19.33
N ASN A 439 5.52 13.52 -19.42
CA ASN A 439 4.60 14.52 -18.91
C ASN A 439 4.43 14.48 -17.37
N GLN A 440 5.25 13.73 -16.62
CA GLN A 440 5.37 13.91 -15.16
C GLN A 440 6.25 15.11 -14.80
N CYS A 441 7.13 15.54 -15.71
CA CYS A 441 8.02 16.69 -15.54
C CYS A 441 7.76 17.75 -16.61
N HIS A 442 7.57 17.34 -17.87
CA HIS A 442 7.31 18.22 -19.02
C HIS A 442 5.81 18.40 -19.24
N LEU A 443 5.11 19.00 -18.28
CA LEU A 443 3.66 19.21 -18.34
C LEU A 443 3.26 20.28 -19.38
N ASP A 444 4.20 21.12 -19.81
CA ASP A 444 4.05 22.09 -20.89
C ASP A 444 4.09 21.43 -22.28
N TRP A 445 4.61 20.20 -22.37
CA TRP A 445 4.61 19.46 -23.64
C TRP A 445 3.25 18.81 -23.84
N SER A 446 2.82 18.80 -25.10
CA SER A 446 1.71 17.96 -25.51
C SER A 446 2.13 16.48 -25.55
N ALA A 447 1.17 15.56 -25.47
CA ALA A 447 1.49 14.13 -25.59
C ALA A 447 2.05 13.82 -26.99
N ASN A 448 1.54 14.46 -28.05
CA ASN A 448 2.09 14.31 -29.41
C ASN A 448 3.55 14.81 -29.49
N ARG A 449 3.91 15.88 -28.79
CA ARG A 449 5.30 16.33 -28.68
C ARG A 449 6.17 15.32 -27.94
N ALA A 450 5.68 14.77 -26.83
CA ALA A 450 6.42 13.74 -26.09
C ALA A 450 6.71 12.51 -26.97
N ILE A 451 5.73 12.06 -27.78
CA ILE A 451 5.92 10.98 -28.75
C ILE A 451 6.99 11.36 -29.79
N ALA A 452 6.88 12.53 -30.42
CA ALA A 452 7.85 12.98 -31.43
C ALA A 452 9.28 13.08 -30.86
N GLU A 453 9.45 13.59 -29.65
CA GLU A 453 10.76 13.65 -28.99
C GLU A 453 11.30 12.26 -28.66
N THR A 454 10.46 11.31 -28.21
CA THR A 454 10.92 9.93 -27.97
C THR A 454 11.40 9.24 -29.25
N GLN A 455 10.71 9.44 -30.38
CA GLN A 455 11.15 8.94 -31.69
C GLN A 455 12.48 9.58 -32.11
N ARG A 456 12.62 10.90 -31.94
CA ARG A 456 13.85 11.62 -32.29
C ARG A 456 15.05 11.18 -31.47
N LEU A 457 14.86 10.94 -30.17
CA LEU A 457 15.92 10.61 -29.23
C LEU A 457 16.31 9.12 -29.23
N TRP A 458 15.36 8.23 -29.54
CA TRP A 458 15.55 6.77 -29.58
C TRP A 458 14.90 6.13 -30.83
N PRO A 459 15.35 6.49 -32.05
CA PRO A 459 14.71 6.08 -33.31
C PRO A 459 14.73 4.56 -33.57
N GLU A 460 15.71 3.85 -33.00
CA GLU A 460 15.78 2.39 -33.11
C GLU A 460 14.73 1.65 -32.29
N THR A 461 14.24 2.29 -31.21
CA THR A 461 13.24 1.70 -30.31
C THR A 461 11.82 2.12 -30.70
N TYR A 462 11.61 3.39 -31.06
CA TYR A 462 10.28 3.93 -31.37
C TYR A 462 10.15 4.22 -32.86
N LYS A 463 9.48 3.30 -33.58
CA LYS A 463 9.31 3.34 -35.04
C LYS A 463 7.89 3.67 -35.50
N GLU A 464 6.91 3.57 -34.61
CA GLU A 464 5.49 3.79 -34.92
C GLU A 464 5.21 5.28 -35.13
N SER A 465 4.34 5.64 -36.08
CA SER A 465 3.94 7.03 -36.34
C SER A 465 2.95 7.56 -35.29
N VAL A 466 2.98 8.88 -35.06
CA VAL A 466 2.07 9.57 -34.12
C VAL A 466 0.62 9.46 -34.64
N PRO A 467 -0.35 9.01 -33.82
CA PRO A 467 -1.77 9.15 -34.16
C PRO A 467 -2.14 10.63 -34.26
N GLY A 468 -2.71 11.05 -35.40
CA GLY A 468 -3.08 12.45 -35.67
C GLY A 468 -4.30 12.98 -34.91
N ASP A 469 -4.49 12.63 -33.63
CA ASP A 469 -5.54 13.23 -32.81
C ASP A 469 -5.05 14.57 -32.23
N GLN A 470 -5.58 15.66 -32.78
CA GLN A 470 -5.24 17.04 -32.42
C GLN A 470 -5.58 17.39 -30.96
N ARG A 471 -6.42 16.60 -30.29
CA ARG A 471 -6.69 16.77 -28.84
C ARG A 471 -5.42 16.65 -27.99
N TYR A 472 -4.44 15.91 -28.48
CA TYR A 472 -3.17 15.66 -27.82
C TYR A 472 -2.04 16.57 -28.30
N ASP A 473 -2.38 17.66 -29.02
CA ASP A 473 -1.49 18.78 -29.32
C ASP A 473 -1.52 19.87 -28.23
N GLU A 474 -2.54 19.85 -27.36
CA GLU A 474 -2.60 20.68 -26.17
C GLU A 474 -1.54 20.28 -25.14
N PRO A 475 -0.94 21.23 -24.39
CA PRO A 475 -0.08 20.92 -23.25
C PRO A 475 -0.73 19.91 -22.31
N GLU A 476 -0.03 18.82 -22.01
CA GLU A 476 -0.61 17.69 -21.30
C GLU A 476 -1.03 18.08 -19.88
N GLY A 477 -0.31 19.02 -19.25
CA GLY A 477 -0.63 19.53 -17.93
C GLY A 477 -2.03 20.12 -17.82
N GLN A 478 -2.50 20.87 -18.82
CA GLN A 478 -3.88 21.41 -18.81
C GLN A 478 -4.89 20.41 -19.35
N ARG A 479 -4.54 19.66 -20.42
CA ARG A 479 -5.40 18.64 -21.01
C ARG A 479 -5.81 17.59 -19.99
N ALA A 480 -4.83 17.00 -19.31
CA ALA A 480 -5.06 15.96 -18.32
C ALA A 480 -5.73 16.50 -17.04
N LEU A 481 -5.35 17.70 -16.58
CA LEU A 481 -5.91 18.29 -15.37
C LEU A 481 -7.39 18.66 -15.49
N PHE A 482 -7.86 19.01 -16.68
CA PHE A 482 -9.26 19.45 -16.86
C PHE A 482 -10.13 18.47 -17.66
N GLY A 483 -9.56 17.82 -18.69
CA GLY A 483 -10.26 16.88 -19.57
C GLY A 483 -10.09 15.41 -19.20
N GLY A 484 -9.18 15.08 -18.26
CA GLY A 484 -9.02 13.73 -17.74
C GLY A 484 -10.17 13.29 -16.84
N ASP A 485 -10.25 11.99 -16.59
CA ASP A 485 -11.08 11.47 -15.49
C ASP A 485 -10.49 11.87 -14.12
N ALA A 486 -11.24 11.66 -13.05
CA ALA A 486 -10.86 12.16 -11.73
C ALA A 486 -9.47 11.68 -11.27
N VAL A 487 -9.10 10.43 -11.61
CA VAL A 487 -7.77 9.86 -11.29
C VAL A 487 -6.67 10.60 -12.04
N LEU A 488 -6.82 10.75 -13.36
CA LEU A 488 -5.86 11.46 -14.19
C LEU A 488 -5.71 12.92 -13.73
N ARG A 489 -6.82 13.61 -13.45
CA ARG A 489 -6.79 14.99 -12.94
C ARG A 489 -6.01 15.11 -11.63
N GLY A 490 -6.27 14.20 -10.68
CA GLY A 490 -5.59 14.16 -9.38
C GLY A 490 -4.09 13.88 -9.51
N LEU A 491 -3.71 12.90 -10.33
CA LEU A 491 -2.29 12.56 -10.58
C LEU A 491 -1.55 13.69 -11.30
N THR A 492 -2.20 14.36 -12.26
CA THR A 492 -1.62 15.53 -12.93
C THR A 492 -1.41 16.69 -11.96
N ALA A 493 -2.37 16.98 -11.08
CA ALA A 493 -2.20 17.97 -10.01
C ALA A 493 -1.05 17.58 -9.05
N ALA A 494 -0.89 16.29 -8.75
CA ALA A 494 0.23 15.79 -7.95
C ALA A 494 1.59 15.99 -8.65
N ALA A 495 1.67 15.71 -9.96
CA ALA A 495 2.88 15.92 -10.75
C ALA A 495 3.30 17.40 -10.79
N MET A 496 2.33 18.32 -10.88
CA MET A 496 2.57 19.76 -10.82
C MET A 496 3.25 20.22 -9.53
N SER A 497 3.18 19.47 -8.42
CA SER A 497 3.86 19.81 -7.16
C SER A 497 5.39 19.74 -7.24
N HIS A 498 5.95 19.05 -8.24
CA HIS A 498 7.39 18.83 -8.38
C HIS A 498 7.94 19.25 -9.75
N ALA A 499 7.06 19.56 -10.70
CA ALA A 499 7.45 20.01 -12.02
C ALA A 499 7.96 21.45 -12.00
N THR A 500 8.90 21.75 -12.90
CA THR A 500 9.36 23.12 -13.17
C THR A 500 8.34 23.86 -14.03
N GLY A 501 8.05 25.11 -13.70
CA GLY A 501 7.12 25.96 -14.44
C GLY A 501 6.04 26.60 -13.57
N THR A 502 5.25 27.47 -14.20
CA THR A 502 4.19 28.24 -13.54
C THR A 502 2.84 27.54 -13.69
N TYR A 503 2.50 26.66 -12.74
CA TYR A 503 1.24 25.91 -12.77
C TYR A 503 0.16 26.45 -11.83
N ALA A 504 0.50 27.41 -10.97
CA ALA A 504 -0.44 27.92 -9.97
C ALA A 504 -1.78 28.42 -10.55
N PRO A 505 -1.84 29.15 -11.69
CA PRO A 505 -3.13 29.50 -12.30
C PRO A 505 -4.02 28.29 -12.64
N LEU A 506 -3.43 27.21 -13.18
CA LEU A 506 -4.14 25.97 -13.48
C LEU A 506 -4.62 25.27 -12.20
N LEU A 507 -3.75 25.21 -11.18
CA LEU A 507 -4.06 24.61 -9.88
C LEU A 507 -5.17 25.37 -9.13
N LEU A 508 -5.22 26.70 -9.22
CA LEU A 508 -6.30 27.51 -8.67
C LEU A 508 -7.64 27.18 -9.36
N GLU A 509 -7.64 26.96 -10.67
CA GLU A 509 -8.84 26.52 -11.39
C GLU A 509 -9.22 25.07 -11.04
N ALA A 510 -8.25 24.18 -10.78
CA ALA A 510 -8.50 22.82 -10.31
C ALA A 510 -9.12 22.74 -8.90
N MET A 511 -9.02 23.80 -8.09
CA MET A 511 -9.73 23.88 -6.80
C MET A 511 -11.25 23.99 -6.94
N GLN A 512 -11.76 24.17 -8.16
CA GLN A 512 -13.19 24.12 -8.48
C GLN A 512 -13.67 22.70 -8.87
N ASP A 513 -12.78 21.71 -8.94
CA ASP A 513 -13.18 20.34 -9.30
C ASP A 513 -14.18 19.76 -8.30
N THR A 514 -15.13 18.95 -8.77
CA THR A 514 -16.17 18.33 -7.93
C THR A 514 -15.62 17.21 -7.04
N TYR A 515 -14.45 16.65 -7.36
CA TYR A 515 -13.82 15.60 -6.58
C TYR A 515 -12.87 16.19 -5.54
N PRO A 516 -13.13 16.02 -4.23
CA PRO A 516 -12.27 16.56 -3.19
C PRO A 516 -10.82 16.13 -3.32
N ILE A 517 -10.57 14.90 -3.75
CA ILE A 517 -9.20 14.38 -3.87
C ILE A 517 -8.39 15.08 -4.98
N VAL A 518 -9.03 15.55 -6.05
CA VAL A 518 -8.37 16.40 -7.06
C VAL A 518 -7.98 17.74 -6.43
N ARG A 519 -8.90 18.34 -5.67
CA ARG A 519 -8.64 19.56 -4.90
C ARG A 519 -7.54 19.37 -3.84
N TYR A 520 -7.45 18.21 -3.21
CA TYR A 520 -6.40 17.87 -2.26
C TYR A 520 -5.01 17.97 -2.93
N PHE A 521 -4.84 17.34 -4.09
CA PHE A 521 -3.58 17.41 -4.81
C PHE A 521 -3.29 18.83 -5.31
N ALA A 522 -4.31 19.55 -5.79
CA ALA A 522 -4.15 20.94 -6.21
C ALA A 522 -3.72 21.86 -5.06
N ALA A 523 -4.35 21.76 -3.89
CA ALA A 523 -4.01 22.52 -2.69
C ALA A 523 -2.59 22.22 -2.19
N ASN A 524 -2.17 20.95 -2.24
CA ASN A 524 -0.81 20.56 -1.88
C ASN A 524 0.22 21.10 -2.86
N ALA A 525 -0.05 21.04 -4.17
CA ALA A 525 0.84 21.59 -5.18
C ALA A 525 0.95 23.12 -5.05
N LEU A 526 -0.16 23.83 -4.78
CA LEU A 526 -0.15 25.27 -4.49
C LEU A 526 0.74 25.57 -3.28
N ALA A 527 0.56 24.86 -2.17
CA ALA A 527 1.36 25.05 -0.96
C ALA A 527 2.85 24.72 -1.15
N ALA A 528 3.18 23.75 -2.02
CA ALA A 528 4.57 23.41 -2.35
C ALA A 528 5.27 24.55 -3.11
N HIS A 529 4.56 25.23 -4.02
CA HIS A 529 5.11 26.35 -4.79
C HIS A 529 5.13 27.68 -4.02
N ARG A 530 4.18 27.89 -3.11
CA ARG A 530 4.02 29.13 -2.32
C ARG A 530 3.68 28.81 -0.86
N PRO A 531 4.66 28.32 -0.07
CA PRO A 531 4.44 27.98 1.33
C PRO A 531 4.14 29.20 2.21
N ASP A 532 4.39 30.41 1.72
CA ASP A 532 4.08 31.69 2.35
C ASP A 532 2.59 32.08 2.25
N MET A 533 1.84 31.41 1.37
CA MET A 533 0.42 31.71 1.12
C MET A 533 -0.50 30.76 1.90
N PRO A 534 -1.71 31.20 2.29
CA PRO A 534 -2.66 30.34 2.99
C PRO A 534 -3.08 29.16 2.11
N LYS A 535 -2.83 27.93 2.57
CA LYS A 535 -3.22 26.71 1.86
C LYS A 535 -4.74 26.60 1.78
N PRO A 536 -5.34 26.46 0.57
CA PRO A 536 -6.77 26.21 0.44
C PRO A 536 -7.20 24.89 1.08
N ASP A 537 -8.28 24.89 1.87
CA ASP A 537 -8.84 23.65 2.42
C ASP A 537 -9.71 22.94 1.38
N TYR A 538 -9.26 21.76 0.92
CA TYR A 538 -9.92 20.97 -0.11
C TYR A 538 -11.30 20.42 0.28
N LEU A 539 -11.59 20.31 1.59
CA LEU A 539 -12.88 19.84 2.13
C LEU A 539 -13.82 20.96 2.57
N ALA A 540 -13.32 22.18 2.72
CA ALA A 540 -14.15 23.28 3.17
C ALA A 540 -15.28 23.58 2.18
N PRO A 541 -16.42 24.16 2.61
CA PRO A 541 -17.47 24.62 1.69
C PRO A 541 -16.93 25.54 0.61
N ALA A 542 -17.57 25.55 -0.57
CA ALA A 542 -17.12 26.34 -1.73
C ALA A 542 -16.93 27.82 -1.40
N SER A 543 -17.78 28.43 -0.56
CA SER A 543 -17.63 29.82 -0.13
C SER A 543 -16.32 30.08 0.62
N VAL A 544 -15.94 29.18 1.55
CA VAL A 544 -14.70 29.26 2.32
C VAL A 544 -13.50 29.06 1.41
N ARG A 545 -13.54 28.04 0.53
CA ARG A 545 -12.47 27.81 -0.45
C ARG A 545 -12.26 29.03 -1.34
N ASN A 546 -13.36 29.56 -1.91
CA ASN A 546 -13.30 30.71 -2.81
C ASN A 546 -12.74 31.95 -2.12
N ALA A 547 -13.07 32.19 -0.85
CA ALA A 547 -12.49 33.29 -0.08
C ALA A 547 -10.96 33.17 0.02
N THR A 548 -10.43 31.96 0.29
CA THR A 548 -8.98 31.72 0.26
C THR A 548 -8.41 31.91 -1.15
N LEU A 549 -9.05 31.38 -2.20
CA LEU A 549 -8.55 31.53 -3.58
C LEU A 549 -8.48 33.00 -4.04
N GLN A 550 -9.38 33.87 -3.55
CA GLN A 550 -9.32 35.31 -3.85
C GLN A 550 -8.04 35.98 -3.35
N THR A 551 -7.40 35.47 -2.30
CA THR A 551 -6.10 36.00 -1.84
C THR A 551 -4.96 35.56 -2.75
N TRP A 552 -5.12 34.47 -3.50
CA TRP A 552 -4.11 33.95 -4.42
C TRP A 552 -4.12 34.66 -5.77
N TYR A 553 -5.30 34.92 -6.34
CA TYR A 553 -5.43 35.44 -7.71
C TYR A 553 -4.61 36.72 -8.02
N PRO A 554 -4.48 37.72 -7.11
CA PRO A 554 -3.69 38.92 -7.39
C PRO A 554 -2.19 38.68 -7.60
N ASN A 555 -1.67 37.51 -7.23
CA ASN A 555 -0.25 37.16 -7.37
C ASN A 555 0.14 36.73 -8.80
N TRP A 556 -0.82 36.65 -9.73
CA TRP A 556 -0.58 36.14 -11.08
C TRP A 556 -1.15 37.08 -12.16
N PRO A 557 -0.42 37.23 -13.29
CA PRO A 557 -0.87 38.03 -14.44
C PRO A 557 -2.30 37.68 -14.91
N ALA A 558 -3.05 38.70 -15.30
CA ALA A 558 -4.47 38.55 -15.66
C ALA A 558 -4.68 37.65 -16.90
N ASP A 559 -3.78 37.74 -17.87
CA ASP A 559 -3.74 36.91 -19.08
C ASP A 559 -3.51 35.43 -18.75
N LEU A 560 -2.58 35.10 -17.85
CA LEU A 560 -2.37 33.71 -17.42
C LEU A 560 -3.57 33.14 -16.66
N ARG A 561 -4.22 33.96 -15.82
CA ARG A 561 -5.45 33.55 -15.13
C ARG A 561 -6.61 33.34 -16.10
N GLN A 562 -6.74 34.21 -17.10
CA GLN A 562 -7.76 34.09 -18.13
C GLN A 562 -7.54 32.84 -18.97
N ALA A 563 -6.31 32.60 -19.43
CA ALA A 563 -5.95 31.40 -20.19
C ALA A 563 -6.25 30.10 -19.42
N ALA A 564 -5.94 30.05 -18.12
CA ALA A 564 -6.25 28.90 -17.27
C ALA A 564 -7.77 28.65 -17.15
N ARG A 565 -8.57 29.71 -17.02
CA ARG A 565 -10.04 29.63 -16.97
C ARG A 565 -10.62 29.13 -18.29
N GLU A 566 -10.17 29.70 -19.41
CA GLU A 566 -10.59 29.30 -20.76
C GLU A 566 -10.20 27.84 -21.04
N ALA A 567 -9.00 27.41 -20.62
CA ALA A 567 -8.57 26.02 -20.70
C ALA A 567 -9.49 25.10 -19.89
N ARG A 568 -9.82 25.46 -18.63
CA ARG A 568 -10.75 24.68 -17.80
C ARG A 568 -12.11 24.55 -18.49
N GLU A 569 -12.70 25.65 -18.93
CA GLU A 569 -14.02 25.67 -19.56
C GLU A 569 -14.05 24.84 -20.85
N ARG A 570 -13.05 25.00 -21.71
CA ARG A 570 -12.93 24.27 -22.97
C ARG A 570 -12.67 22.78 -22.79
N LEU A 571 -11.77 22.39 -21.88
CA LEU A 571 -11.33 21.00 -21.72
C LEU A 571 -12.22 20.19 -20.79
N SER A 572 -12.94 20.84 -19.88
CA SER A 572 -13.94 20.15 -19.04
C SER A 572 -15.22 19.83 -19.82
N ALA A 573 -15.49 20.53 -20.93
CA ALA A 573 -16.61 20.24 -21.81
C ALA A 573 -16.47 18.84 -22.42
N GLY A 574 -17.32 17.90 -21.98
CA GLY A 574 -17.32 16.52 -22.47
C GLY A 574 -16.40 15.55 -21.71
N ARG A 575 -15.82 15.96 -20.58
CA ARG A 575 -15.08 15.03 -19.71
C ARG A 575 -16.02 14.00 -19.07
N THR A 576 -15.56 12.77 -18.93
CA THR A 576 -16.30 11.72 -18.21
C THR A 576 -15.97 11.77 -16.74
N GLU A 577 -16.98 11.98 -15.90
CA GLU A 577 -16.84 11.74 -14.46
C GLU A 577 -16.94 10.24 -14.20
N THR A 578 -15.89 9.68 -13.59
CA THR A 578 -15.79 8.25 -13.30
C THR A 578 -15.43 8.10 -11.83
N ASP A 579 -16.40 7.67 -11.04
CA ASP A 579 -16.16 7.26 -9.66
C ASP A 579 -15.23 6.05 -9.66
N VAL A 580 -14.25 6.06 -8.78
CA VAL A 580 -13.33 4.94 -8.63
C VAL A 580 -13.37 4.45 -7.19
N GLU A 581 -13.92 3.25 -7.03
CA GLU A 581 -13.88 2.51 -5.77
C GLU A 581 -12.47 1.97 -5.54
N VAL A 582 -11.83 2.49 -4.50
CA VAL A 582 -10.47 2.08 -4.09
C VAL A 582 -10.58 1.20 -2.85
N GLY A 583 -10.42 -0.11 -3.03
CA GLY A 583 -10.27 -1.06 -1.92
C GLY A 583 -11.51 -1.41 -1.11
N GLU A 584 -12.70 -1.03 -1.58
CA GLU A 584 -14.00 -1.46 -1.02
C GLU A 584 -14.63 -2.61 -1.79
#